data_AF-A0A2E3XSD1-F1
#
_entry.id   AF-A0A2E3XSD1-F1
#
_cell.length_a   1.000
_cell.length_b   1.000
_cell.length_c   1.000
_cell.angle_alpha   90.00
_cell.angle_beta   90.00
_cell.angle_gamma   90.00
#
_symmetry.space_group_name_H-M   'P 1'
#
loop_
_entity.id
_entity.type
_entity.pdbx_description
1 polymer ?
#
loop_
_entity_poly.entity_id
_entity_poly.type
_entity_poly.pdbx_seq_one_letter_code
_entity_poly.pdbx_strand_id
1 'polypeptide(L)' 'MEDGKFNEINMKKANVSENDILAKLREANAYDLNKVHAVIFETTGGISVLHGDNFTKNKNFILKDVQHSKL' A
#
# COMPACT_ATOMS: atom_id res chain seq x y z
N MET A 1 -3.73 -1.48 0.13
CA MET A 1 -4.41 -0.41 -0.63
C MET A 1 -3.73 -0.34 -1.98
N GLU A 2 -4.46 -0.22 -3.08
CA GLU A 2 -3.88 -0.05 -4.42
C GLU A 2 -4.67 1.05 -5.13
N ASP A 3 -3.97 1.99 -5.76
CA ASP A 3 -4.55 3.17 -6.42
C ASP A 3 -5.63 3.88 -5.57
N GLY A 4 -5.31 4.14 -4.30
CA GLY A 4 -6.20 4.83 -3.36
C GLY A 4 -7.36 4.00 -2.79
N LYS A 5 -7.51 2.71 -3.14
CA LYS A 5 -8.62 1.87 -2.68
C LYS A 5 -8.20 0.78 -1.71
N PHE A 6 -8.96 0.63 -0.62
CA PHE A 6 -8.77 -0.46 0.32
C PHE A 6 -9.12 -1.81 -0.30
N ASN A 7 -8.39 -2.84 0.11
CA ASN A 7 -8.70 -4.23 -0.23
C ASN A 7 -9.02 -4.96 1.06
N GLU A 8 -10.30 -5.04 1.40
CA GLU A 8 -10.78 -5.60 2.67
C GLU A 8 -10.39 -7.07 2.86
N ILE A 9 -10.36 -7.86 1.78
CA ILE A 9 -9.95 -9.26 1.82
C ILE A 9 -8.50 -9.37 2.27
N ASN A 10 -7.61 -8.58 1.68
CA ASN A 10 -6.19 -8.59 2.03
C ASN A 10 -5.96 -8.00 3.43
N MET A 11 -6.68 -6.94 3.80
CA MET A 11 -6.63 -6.36 5.15
C MET A 11 -7.01 -7.39 6.21
N LYS A 12 -8.10 -8.14 5.98
CA LYS A 12 -8.53 -9.21 6.89
C LYS A 12 -7.50 -10.34 6.99
N LYS A 13 -6.92 -10.75 5.86
CA LYS A 13 -5.86 -11.78 5.83
C LYS A 13 -4.59 -11.34 6.56
N ALA A 14 -4.23 -10.07 6.44
CA ALA A 14 -3.06 -9.48 7.10
C ALA A 14 -3.34 -9.08 8.56
N ASN A 15 -4.57 -9.20 9.05
CA ASN A 15 -5.01 -8.72 10.35
C ASN A 15 -4.68 -7.22 10.56
N VAL A 16 -4.97 -6.41 9.56
CA VAL A 16 -4.72 -4.98 9.54
C VAL A 16 -6.03 -4.22 9.48
N SER A 17 -6.17 -3.20 10.32
CA SER A 17 -7.30 -2.28 10.31
C SER A 17 -7.07 -1.09 9.37
N GLU A 18 -8.15 -0.39 9.04
CA GLU A 18 -8.04 0.89 8.32
C GLU A 18 -7.17 1.89 9.09
N ASN A 19 -7.29 1.93 10.43
CA ASN A 19 -6.51 2.83 11.28
C ASN A 19 -5.00 2.60 11.20
N ASP A 20 -4.58 1.33 11.06
CA ASP A 20 -3.17 0.98 10.88
C ASP A 20 -2.63 1.51 9.55
N ILE A 21 -3.44 1.40 8.48
CA ILE A 21 -3.09 1.96 7.16
C ILE A 21 -3.03 3.49 7.25
N LEU A 22 -4.01 4.13 7.88
CA LEU A 22 -4.04 5.58 8.07
C LEU A 22 -2.84 6.08 8.89
N ALA A 23 -2.43 5.35 9.93
CA ALA A 23 -1.23 5.66 10.70
C ALA A 23 0.02 5.64 9.83
N LYS A 24 0.14 4.64 8.94
CA LYS A 24 1.27 4.50 8.02
C LYS A 24 1.28 5.53 6.90
N LEU A 25 0.11 5.94 6.41
CA LEU A 25 -0.01 7.06 5.49
C LEU A 25 0.47 8.37 6.15
N ARG A 26 0.15 8.61 7.42
CA ARG A 26 0.68 9.78 8.17
C ARG A 26 2.19 9.70 8.35
N GLU A 27 2.71 8.53 8.75
CA GLU A 27 4.15 8.29 8.92
C GLU A 27 4.94 8.56 7.62
N ALA A 28 4.37 8.18 6.47
CA ALA A 28 4.94 8.43 5.15
C ALA A 28 4.74 9.87 4.63
N ASN A 29 3.99 10.73 5.33
CA ASN A 29 3.51 12.02 4.80
C ASN A 29 2.72 11.89 3.49
N ALA A 30 1.96 10.80 3.33
CA ALA A 30 1.11 10.52 2.18
C ALA A 30 -0.31 11.10 2.38
N TYR A 31 -0.43 12.42 2.37
CA TYR A 31 -1.70 13.13 2.61
C TYR A 31 -2.57 13.30 1.36
N ASP A 32 -1.98 13.24 0.15
CA ASP A 32 -2.73 13.23 -1.11
C ASP A 32 -2.97 11.78 -1.55
N LEU A 33 -4.17 11.27 -1.23
CA LEU A 33 -4.54 9.88 -1.52
C LEU A 33 -4.55 9.55 -3.03
N ASN A 34 -4.71 10.56 -3.91
CA ASN A 34 -4.64 10.36 -5.36
C ASN A 34 -3.23 10.03 -5.84
N LYS A 35 -2.22 10.35 -5.03
CA LYS A 35 -0.81 10.06 -5.30
C LYS A 35 -0.33 8.80 -4.59
N VAL A 36 -1.20 8.08 -3.89
CA VAL A 36 -0.83 6.81 -3.26
C VAL A 36 -1.00 5.68 -4.26
N HIS A 37 0.12 5.07 -4.64
CA HIS A 37 0.14 3.96 -5.59
C HIS A 37 -0.12 2.63 -4.90
N ALA A 38 0.51 2.40 -3.75
CA ALA A 38 0.38 1.15 -3.02
C ALA A 38 0.61 1.32 -1.52
N VAL A 39 -0.13 0.53 -0.74
CA VAL A 39 0.17 0.22 0.66
C VAL A 39 0.38 -1.29 0.73
N ILE A 40 1.59 -1.68 1.09
CA ILE A 40 2.11 -3.05 1.00
C ILE A 40 2.30 -3.61 2.40
N PHE A 41 1.83 -4.83 2.61
CA PHE A 41 2.07 -5.61 3.82
C PHE A 41 3.34 -6.43 3.63
N GLU A 42 4.34 -6.14 4.45
CA GLU A 42 5.62 -6.83 4.40
C GLU A 42 5.56 -8.13 5.22
N THR A 43 6.26 -9.17 4.78
CA THR A 43 6.35 -10.45 5.50
C THR A 43 6.99 -10.32 6.88
N THR A 44 7.71 -9.23 7.12
CA THR A 44 8.28 -8.84 8.42
C THR A 44 7.24 -8.30 9.41
N GLY A 45 5.98 -8.15 9.00
CA GLY A 45 4.91 -7.53 9.79
C GLY A 45 4.86 -6.00 9.68
N GLY A 46 5.69 -5.41 8.83
CA GLY A 46 5.68 -3.98 8.52
C GLY A 46 4.64 -3.59 7.47
N ILE A 47 4.45 -2.28 7.32
CA ILE A 47 3.65 -1.70 6.25
C ILE A 47 4.50 -0.64 5.53
N SER A 48 4.60 -0.75 4.22
CA SER A 48 5.27 0.22 3.34
C SER A 48 4.24 1.01 2.55
N VAL A 49 4.50 2.31 2.36
CA VAL A 49 3.66 3.19 1.54
C VAL A 49 4.47 3.70 0.36
N LEU A 50 3.94 3.50 -0.85
CA LEU A 50 4.50 4.05 -2.09
C LEU A 50 3.58 5.15 -2.61
N HIS A 51 4.07 6.39 -2.61
CA HIS A 51 3.32 7.56 -3.06
C HIS A 51 4.24 8.58 -3.76
N GLY A 52 3.66 9.42 -4.62
CA GLY A 52 4.38 10.49 -5.32
C GLY A 52 3.84 10.75 -6.73
N ASP A 53 4.57 11.57 -7.49
CA ASP A 53 4.15 11.95 -8.84
C ASP A 53 4.65 10.99 -9.94
N ASN A 54 5.72 10.23 -9.68
CA ASN A 54 6.39 9.41 -10.68
C ASN A 54 6.70 8.00 -10.17
N PHE A 55 5.75 7.08 -10.36
CA PHE A 55 5.89 5.68 -9.95
C PHE A 55 6.24 4.71 -11.10
N THR A 56 6.04 5.14 -12.34
CA THR A 56 6.11 4.25 -13.53
C THR A 56 7.48 3.66 -13.82
N LYS A 57 8.58 4.40 -13.54
CA LYS A 57 9.92 4.00 -13.97
C LYS A 57 10.41 2.68 -13.36
N ASN A 58 10.04 2.40 -12.10
CA ASN A 58 10.49 1.23 -11.35
C ASN A 58 9.35 0.38 -10.77
N LYS A 59 8.08 0.67 -11.12
CA LYS A 59 6.89 -0.01 -10.56
C LYS A 59 7.05 -1.53 -10.55
N ASN A 60 7.41 -2.12 -11.70
CA ASN A 60 7.54 -3.56 -11.84
C ASN A 60 8.68 -4.16 -11.03
N PHE A 61 9.76 -3.40 -10.81
CA PHE A 61 10.90 -3.88 -10.02
C PHE A 61 10.59 -3.84 -8.51
N ILE A 62 9.95 -2.76 -8.05
CA ILE A 62 9.60 -2.57 -6.63
C ILE A 62 8.45 -3.49 -6.20
N LEU A 63 7.50 -3.77 -7.08
CA LEU A 63 6.32 -4.60 -6.77
C LEU A 63 6.45 -6.07 -7.18
N LYS A 64 7.65 -6.54 -7.58
CA LYS A 64 7.85 -7.86 -8.23
C LYS A 64 7.37 -9.06 -7.40
N ASP A 65 7.34 -8.92 -6.08
CA ASP A 65 7.01 -9.95 -5.09
C ASP A 65 5.73 -9.62 -4.29
N VAL A 66 5.07 -8.50 -4.61
CA VAL A 66 3.81 -8.11 -4.00
C VAL A 66 2.68 -8.94 -4.60
N GLN A 67 1.99 -9.71 -3.76
CA GLN A 67 0.82 -10.46 -4.19
C GLN A 67 -0.37 -9.52 -4.39
N HIS A 68 -0.78 -9.34 -5.65
CA HIS A 68 -2.01 -8.64 -5.99
C HIS A 68 -3.20 -9.60 -5.84
N SER A 69 -4.25 -9.16 -5.16
CA SER A 69 -5.53 -9.88 -5.21
C SER A 69 -6.07 -9.76 -6.63
N LYS A 70 -6.24 -10.87 -7.34
CA LYS A 70 -7.16 -10.88 -8.48
C LYS A 70 -8.55 -10.57 -7.92
N LEU A 71 -9.20 -9.54 -8.44
CA LEU A 71 -10.64 -9.37 -8.30
C LEU A 71 -11.34 -10.55 -8.99
#